data_AF-A0A932DVQ6-F1
#
_entry.id   AF-A0A932DVQ6-F1
#
_cell.length_a   1.000
_cell.length_b   1.000
_cell.length_c   1.000
_cell.angle_alpha   90.00
_cell.angle_beta   90.00
_cell.angle_gamma   90.00
#
_symmetry.space_group_name_H-M   'P 1'
#
loop_
_entity.id
_entity.type
_entity.pdbx_description
1 polymer ?
#
loop_
_entity_poly.entity_id
_entity_poly.type
_entity_poly.pdbx_seq_one_letter_code
_entity_poly.pdbx_strand_id
1 'polypeptide(L)'
;MARQEAFERGDRVVVRVDGRRVGGRVSRVLSPRRYRVVTDQNRRLEVTRRQVTRGRDDVLILETRLDPALHSRRQSGKFLREFLDSYGVRALYERVHTKKDLEHFLGRAKRNPNIPYVHFVAHGSVKGRSRLRLTIEDLDLRREAGIFKGLDGKLLIFSACDIGADRAAMRRILEFSRARAIIGYEKEIDDPYSYLAESLLYGLIFDSKLSPREIVKRVRGALRQVRIRRTISARELHCPLVSYPP
;
A
#
# COMPACT_ATOMS: atom_id res chain seq x y z
N MET A 1 -26.20 22.40 15.78
CA MET A 1 -24.99 21.54 15.86
C MET A 1 -25.29 20.22 15.22
N ALA A 2 -24.66 19.88 14.08
CA ALA A 2 -24.85 18.58 13.44
C ALA A 2 -24.42 17.47 14.40
N ARG A 3 -25.31 16.51 14.69
CA ARG A 3 -24.96 15.28 15.42
C ARG A 3 -23.85 14.60 14.62
N GLN A 4 -22.64 14.55 15.16
CA GLN A 4 -21.60 13.69 14.60
C GLN A 4 -22.11 12.25 14.67
N GLU A 5 -22.33 11.64 13.50
CA GLU A 5 -22.81 10.26 13.37
C GLU A 5 -21.99 9.30 14.25
N ALA A 6 -22.67 8.28 14.78
CA ALA A 6 -22.00 7.21 15.49
C ALA A 6 -21.11 6.42 14.51
N PHE A 7 -19.99 5.88 14.99
CA PHE A 7 -19.17 4.98 14.16
C PHE A 7 -19.77 3.58 14.11
N GLU A 8 -19.64 2.94 12.96
CA GLU A 8 -20.09 1.58 12.73
C GLU A 8 -18.92 0.59 12.62
N ARG A 9 -19.23 -0.72 12.66
CA ARG A 9 -18.23 -1.76 12.46
C ARG A 9 -17.67 -1.67 11.03
N GLY A 10 -16.36 -1.49 10.91
CA GLY A 10 -15.66 -1.34 9.64
C GLY A 10 -15.19 0.09 9.37
N ASP A 11 -15.78 1.07 10.06
CA ASP A 11 -15.42 2.48 9.91
C ASP A 11 -13.92 2.69 10.11
N ARG A 12 -13.33 3.41 9.15
CA ARG A 12 -11.96 3.89 9.25
C ARG A 12 -11.90 5.00 10.29
N VAL A 13 -10.99 4.87 11.24
CA VAL A 13 -10.85 5.82 12.34
C VAL A 13 -9.40 6.18 12.63
N VAL A 14 -9.20 7.35 13.22
CA VAL A 14 -7.95 7.75 13.84
C VAL A 14 -8.18 7.89 15.34
N VAL A 15 -7.40 7.13 16.11
CA VAL A 15 -7.45 7.08 17.57
C VAL A 15 -6.29 7.87 18.16
N ARG A 16 -6.56 8.62 19.24
CA ARG A 16 -5.52 9.26 20.05
C ARG A 16 -5.18 8.37 21.25
N VAL A 17 -3.94 7.88 21.31
CA VAL A 17 -3.41 7.01 22.38
C VAL A 17 -2.06 7.56 22.80
N ASP A 18 -1.86 7.83 24.08
CA ASP A 18 -0.59 8.35 24.65
C ASP A 18 -0.05 9.57 23.89
N GLY A 19 -0.95 10.51 23.55
CA GLY A 19 -0.62 11.72 22.78
C GLY A 19 -0.37 11.49 21.28
N ARG A 20 -0.30 10.25 20.80
CA ARG A 20 -0.06 9.88 19.40
C ARG A 20 -1.37 9.59 18.67
N ARG A 21 -1.37 9.82 17.36
CA ARG A 21 -2.50 9.49 16.47
C ARG A 21 -2.19 8.20 15.72
N VAL A 22 -3.10 7.23 15.79
CA VAL A 22 -2.93 5.90 15.17
C VAL A 22 -4.17 5.59 14.33
N GLY A 23 -3.95 5.10 13.10
CA GLY A 23 -5.02 4.65 12.21
C GLY A 23 -5.52 3.25 12.59
N GLY A 24 -6.78 2.98 12.31
CA GLY A 24 -7.39 1.66 12.53
C GLY A 24 -8.82 1.58 12.03
N ARG A 25 -9.49 0.47 12.36
CA ARG A 25 -10.91 0.26 12.07
C ARG A 25 -11.67 -0.14 13.31
N VAL A 26 -12.91 0.32 13.41
CA VAL A 26 -13.84 -0.14 14.45
C VAL A 26 -14.15 -1.62 14.19
N SER A 27 -13.72 -2.49 15.11
CA SER A 27 -14.00 -3.92 15.03
C SER A 27 -15.32 -4.28 15.70
N ARG A 28 -15.72 -3.53 16.73
CA ARG A 28 -16.99 -3.70 17.45
C ARG A 28 -17.44 -2.38 18.09
N VAL A 29 -18.73 -2.10 18.04
CA VAL A 29 -19.38 -1.06 18.87
C VAL A 29 -19.76 -1.70 20.20
N LEU A 30 -19.21 -1.19 21.31
CA LEU A 30 -19.48 -1.71 22.65
C LEU A 30 -20.66 -0.99 23.32
N SER A 31 -20.76 0.32 23.08
CA SER A 31 -21.89 1.18 23.47
C SER A 31 -21.88 2.44 22.60
N PRO A 32 -22.90 3.32 22.68
CA PRO A 32 -22.94 4.57 21.90
C PRO A 32 -21.73 5.51 22.09
N ARG A 33 -20.92 5.31 23.14
CA ARG A 33 -19.73 6.11 23.43
C ARG A 33 -18.43 5.29 23.55
N ARG A 34 -18.47 3.97 23.36
CA ARG A 34 -17.31 3.07 23.48
C ARG A 34 -17.19 2.14 22.30
N TYR A 35 -15.97 2.02 21.78
CA TYR A 35 -15.66 1.24 20.60
C TYR A 35 -14.46 0.33 20.87
N ARG A 36 -14.45 -0.84 20.25
CA ARG A 36 -13.24 -1.64 20.07
C ARG A 36 -12.67 -1.32 18.70
N VAL A 37 -11.41 -0.92 18.67
CA VAL A 37 -10.66 -0.59 17.46
C VAL A 37 -9.50 -1.56 17.29
N VAL A 38 -9.29 -2.04 16.07
CA VAL A 38 -8.05 -2.72 15.67
C VAL A 38 -7.22 -1.72 14.89
N THR A 39 -6.03 -1.39 15.39
CA THR A 39 -5.12 -0.47 14.70
C THR A 39 -4.49 -1.11 13.47
N ASP A 40 -3.88 -0.30 12.60
CA ASP A 40 -3.12 -0.80 11.44
C ASP A 40 -1.92 -1.67 11.84
N GLN A 41 -1.43 -1.47 13.07
CA GLN A 41 -0.38 -2.27 13.70
C GLN A 41 -0.95 -3.51 14.43
N ASN A 42 -2.21 -3.88 14.16
CA ASN A 42 -2.94 -4.99 14.76
C ASN A 42 -3.09 -4.95 16.30
N ARG A 43 -3.03 -3.77 16.91
CA ARG A 43 -3.31 -3.60 18.34
C ARG A 43 -4.81 -3.46 18.57
N ARG A 44 -5.34 -4.20 19.54
CA ARG A 44 -6.73 -4.07 19.99
C ARG A 44 -6.82 -3.03 21.09
N LEU A 45 -7.67 -2.04 20.89
CA LEU A 45 -7.88 -0.95 21.84
C LEU A 45 -9.37 -0.81 22.14
N GLU A 46 -9.70 -0.60 23.40
CA GLU A 46 -11.00 -0.07 23.78
C GLU A 46 -10.89 1.43 24.00
N VAL A 47 -11.73 2.19 23.31
CA VAL A 47 -11.60 3.64 23.19
C VAL A 47 -12.96 4.31 23.34
N THR A 48 -12.96 5.52 23.89
CA THR A 48 -14.17 6.34 24.01
C THR A 48 -14.38 7.18 22.75
N ARG A 49 -15.61 7.65 22.51
CA ARG A 49 -15.94 8.53 21.38
C ARG A 49 -15.03 9.77 21.28
N ARG A 50 -14.57 10.30 22.42
CA ARG A 50 -13.69 11.48 22.49
C ARG A 50 -12.26 11.19 22.00
N GLN A 51 -11.83 9.93 22.03
CA GLN A 51 -10.50 9.51 21.59
C GLN A 51 -10.46 9.15 20.09
N VAL A 52 -11.62 9.17 19.40
CA VAL A 52 -11.77 8.66 18.05
C VAL A 52 -12.31 9.73 17.12
N THR A 53 -11.67 9.87 15.97
CA THR A 53 -12.09 10.74 14.87
C THR A 53 -12.27 9.90 13.60
N ARG A 54 -13.14 10.34 12.67
CA ARG A 54 -13.30 9.66 11.38
C ARG A 54 -11.96 9.74 10.64
N GLY A 55 -11.47 8.59 10.22
CA GLY A 55 -10.24 8.47 9.45
C GLY A 55 -10.54 8.38 7.96
N ARG A 56 -9.47 8.35 7.17
CA ARG A 56 -9.53 8.06 5.74
C ARG A 56 -8.57 6.95 5.37
N ASP A 57 -8.83 6.37 4.21
CA ASP A 57 -8.04 5.33 3.58
C ASP A 57 -7.24 5.90 2.39
N ASP A 58 -6.63 7.09 2.58
CA ASP A 58 -5.86 7.76 1.52
C ASP A 58 -4.73 6.83 1.01
N VAL A 59 -4.49 6.85 -0.30
CA VAL A 59 -3.41 6.10 -0.94
C VAL A 59 -2.32 7.07 -1.37
N LEU A 60 -1.09 6.89 -0.91
CA LEU A 60 0.05 7.61 -1.46
C LEU A 60 0.62 6.85 -2.65
N ILE A 61 0.55 7.44 -3.85
CA ILE A 61 1.12 6.92 -5.08
C ILE A 61 2.41 7.68 -5.38
N LEU A 62 3.51 6.94 -5.48
CA LEU A 62 4.85 7.45 -5.76
C LEU A 62 5.30 6.89 -7.11
N GLU A 63 5.22 7.72 -8.14
CA GLU A 63 5.54 7.30 -9.51
C GLU A 63 6.92 7.84 -9.95
N THR A 64 7.77 6.95 -10.45
CA THR A 64 9.05 7.33 -11.07
C THR A 64 8.87 7.50 -12.59
N ARG A 65 9.92 7.91 -13.29
CA ARG A 65 9.86 8.02 -14.75
C ARG A 65 9.75 6.63 -15.39
N LEU A 66 8.56 6.31 -15.91
CA LEU A 66 8.27 5.03 -16.57
C LEU A 66 8.74 4.93 -18.03
N ASP A 67 9.27 6.01 -18.61
CA ASP A 67 9.79 5.97 -19.98
C ASP A 67 10.84 7.07 -20.19
N PRO A 68 12.01 6.75 -20.77
CA PRO A 68 13.02 7.75 -21.13
C PRO A 68 12.57 8.70 -22.25
N ALA A 69 11.56 8.35 -23.05
CA ALA A 69 11.04 9.24 -24.10
C ALA A 69 10.33 10.46 -23.49
N LEU A 70 10.66 11.65 -23.98
CA LEU A 70 10.05 12.92 -23.52
C LEU A 70 8.55 13.01 -23.81
N HIS A 71 8.07 12.28 -24.82
CA HIS A 71 6.66 12.29 -25.26
C HIS A 71 5.85 11.10 -24.73
N SER A 72 6.42 10.27 -23.87
CA SER A 72 5.71 9.10 -23.37
C SER A 72 4.52 9.52 -22.52
N ARG A 73 3.35 8.97 -22.84
CA ARG A 73 2.09 9.17 -22.10
C ARG A 73 1.87 8.10 -21.02
N ARG A 74 2.84 7.21 -20.79
CA ARG A 74 2.76 6.11 -19.82
C ARG A 74 2.71 6.68 -18.39
N GLN A 75 1.52 6.73 -17.82
CA GLN A 75 1.23 7.28 -16.48
C GLN A 75 0.26 6.35 -15.75
N SER A 76 0.77 5.35 -15.04
CA SER A 76 -0.09 4.47 -14.23
C SER A 76 -0.75 5.25 -13.11
N GLY A 77 -0.02 6.20 -12.52
CA GLY A 77 -0.51 6.98 -11.40
C GLY A 77 -1.77 7.80 -11.72
N LYS A 78 -1.92 8.26 -12.97
CA LYS A 78 -3.13 8.95 -13.41
C LYS A 78 -4.32 8.00 -13.44
N PHE A 79 -4.18 6.83 -14.07
CA PHE A 79 -5.24 5.81 -14.10
C PHE A 79 -5.66 5.40 -12.68
N LEU A 80 -4.69 5.08 -11.82
CA LEU A 80 -4.94 4.69 -10.44
C LEU A 80 -5.68 5.77 -9.65
N ARG A 81 -5.36 7.05 -9.87
CA ARG A 81 -6.04 8.15 -9.18
C ARG A 81 -7.51 8.19 -9.55
N GLU A 82 -7.85 8.10 -10.84
CA GLU A 82 -9.25 8.11 -11.29
C GLU A 82 -10.00 6.86 -10.78
N PHE A 83 -9.35 5.69 -10.80
CA PHE A 83 -9.92 4.46 -10.26
C PHE A 83 -10.18 4.52 -8.74
N LEU A 84 -9.26 5.11 -7.97
CA LEU A 84 -9.44 5.25 -6.52
C LEU A 84 -10.51 6.31 -6.19
N ASP A 85 -10.61 7.36 -6.99
CA ASP A 85 -11.65 8.39 -6.82
C ASP A 85 -13.06 7.79 -7.02
N SER A 86 -13.23 6.83 -7.95
CA SER A 86 -14.51 6.12 -8.11
C SER A 86 -14.93 5.30 -6.88
N TYR A 87 -13.99 4.98 -5.98
CA TYR A 87 -14.24 4.36 -4.67
C TYR A 87 -14.41 5.38 -3.54
N GLY A 88 -14.40 6.68 -3.84
CA GLY A 88 -14.35 7.75 -2.84
C GLY A 88 -13.04 7.77 -2.05
N VAL A 89 -11.98 7.15 -2.57
CA VAL A 89 -10.67 7.05 -1.93
C VAL A 89 -9.73 8.10 -2.49
N ARG A 90 -9.22 8.97 -1.61
CA ARG A 90 -8.29 10.01 -2.03
C ARG A 90 -6.92 9.43 -2.37
N ALA A 91 -6.50 9.60 -3.62
CA ALA A 91 -5.13 9.31 -4.05
C ALA A 91 -4.24 10.57 -3.97
N LEU A 92 -3.18 10.48 -3.18
CA LEU A 92 -2.09 11.45 -3.10
C LEU A 92 -1.01 11.03 -4.10
N TYR A 93 -0.99 11.65 -5.26
CA TYR A 93 -0.08 11.31 -6.35
C TYR A 93 1.11 12.26 -6.37
N GLU A 94 2.32 11.71 -6.31
CA GLU A 94 3.58 12.46 -6.33
C GLU A 94 4.58 11.80 -7.28
N ARG A 95 5.36 12.61 -8.00
CA ARG A 95 6.45 12.12 -8.85
C ARG A 95 7.76 12.10 -8.07
N VAL A 96 8.47 10.99 -8.15
CA VAL A 96 9.74 10.77 -7.44
C VAL A 96 10.91 10.79 -8.41
N HIS A 97 11.81 11.76 -8.23
CA HIS A 97 12.97 11.91 -9.09
C HIS A 97 14.24 11.43 -8.40
N THR A 98 14.36 11.67 -7.10
CA THR A 98 15.53 11.38 -6.26
C THR A 98 15.16 10.60 -4.99
N LYS A 99 16.17 10.06 -4.31
CA LYS A 99 16.00 9.46 -2.97
C LYS A 99 15.50 10.48 -1.94
N LYS A 100 15.91 11.75 -2.07
CA LYS A 100 15.46 12.83 -1.19
C LYS A 100 13.96 13.10 -1.33
N ASP A 101 13.43 13.04 -2.56
CA ASP A 101 11.98 13.13 -2.79
C ASP A 101 11.26 11.98 -2.09
N LEU A 102 11.78 10.76 -2.27
CA LEU A 102 11.24 9.56 -1.66
C LEU A 102 11.23 9.66 -0.13
N GLU A 103 12.32 10.10 0.49
CA GLU A 103 12.41 10.37 1.93
C GLU A 103 11.38 11.40 2.39
N HIS A 104 11.24 12.49 1.63
CA HIS A 104 10.27 13.55 1.94
C HIS A 104 8.84 13.02 1.96
N PHE A 105 8.41 12.33 0.89
CA PHE A 105 7.05 11.83 0.78
C PHE A 105 6.76 10.69 1.75
N LEU A 106 7.71 9.77 1.95
CA LEU A 106 7.58 8.75 3.00
C LEU A 106 7.52 9.41 4.38
N GLY A 107 8.27 10.48 4.65
CA GLY A 107 8.17 11.28 5.87
C GLY A 107 6.76 11.83 6.14
N ARG A 108 6.02 12.20 5.09
CA ARG A 108 4.60 12.59 5.19
C ARG A 108 3.72 11.38 5.49
N ALA A 109 3.92 10.24 4.83
CA ALA A 109 3.17 9.01 5.09
C ALA A 109 3.36 8.50 6.52
N LYS A 110 4.59 8.46 7.03
CA LYS A 110 4.95 8.01 8.39
C LYS A 110 4.15 8.74 9.48
N ARG A 111 3.96 10.05 9.31
CA ARG A 111 3.26 10.92 10.29
C ARG A 111 1.75 10.96 10.09
N ASN A 112 1.22 10.42 9.00
CA ASN A 112 -0.19 10.51 8.65
C ASN A 112 -0.92 9.17 8.84
N PRO A 113 -1.79 9.03 9.85
CA PRO A 113 -2.59 7.83 10.07
C PRO A 113 -3.69 7.63 9.01
N ASN A 114 -4.00 8.66 8.21
CA ASN A 114 -4.95 8.56 7.11
C ASN A 114 -4.33 7.99 5.83
N ILE A 115 -3.03 7.66 5.80
CA ILE A 115 -2.36 7.05 4.65
C ILE A 115 -1.97 5.59 4.99
N PRO A 116 -2.91 4.63 5.02
CA PRO A 116 -2.60 3.23 5.28
C PRO A 116 -1.92 2.51 4.10
N TYR A 117 -1.95 3.10 2.90
CA TYR A 117 -1.40 2.49 1.67
C TYR A 117 -0.31 3.37 1.05
N VAL A 118 0.82 2.76 0.70
CA VAL A 118 1.88 3.41 -0.10
C VAL A 118 2.16 2.55 -1.32
N HIS A 119 1.97 3.12 -2.50
CA HIS A 119 2.09 2.43 -3.78
C HIS A 119 3.23 3.06 -4.57
N PHE A 120 4.26 2.26 -4.84
CA PHE A 120 5.39 2.61 -5.70
C PHE A 120 5.09 2.13 -7.11
N VAL A 121 5.06 3.06 -8.06
CA VAL A 121 4.96 2.77 -9.49
C VAL A 121 6.30 3.11 -10.11
N ALA A 122 7.08 2.11 -10.47
CA ALA A 122 8.45 2.34 -10.91
C ALA A 122 8.97 1.21 -11.79
N HIS A 123 10.06 1.48 -12.50
CA HIS A 123 10.86 0.40 -13.07
C HIS A 123 11.63 -0.34 -11.96
N GLY A 124 11.56 -1.67 -12.02
CA GLY A 124 12.39 -2.56 -11.22
C GLY A 124 13.48 -3.20 -12.08
N SER A 125 14.56 -3.64 -11.45
CA SER A 125 15.57 -4.47 -12.10
C SER A 125 16.16 -5.45 -11.08
N VAL A 126 16.21 -6.73 -11.44
CA VAL A 126 16.82 -7.80 -10.63
C VAL A 126 18.11 -8.36 -11.24
N LYS A 127 18.69 -7.73 -12.27
CA LYS A 127 20.05 -8.07 -12.73
C LYS A 127 21.09 -7.82 -11.60
N GLY A 128 21.24 -8.79 -10.70
CA GLY A 128 22.17 -8.84 -9.57
C GLY A 128 21.69 -8.21 -8.25
N ARG A 129 20.86 -7.15 -8.26
CA ARG A 129 20.38 -6.46 -7.04
C ARG A 129 19.00 -5.82 -7.28
N SER A 130 18.03 -6.05 -6.38
CA SER A 130 16.74 -5.34 -6.45
C SER A 130 16.92 -3.85 -6.28
N ARG A 131 16.65 -3.11 -7.36
CA ARG A 131 16.69 -1.65 -7.38
C ARG A 131 15.35 -1.08 -7.81
N LEU A 132 14.95 -0.03 -7.12
CA LEU A 132 13.88 0.85 -7.59
C LEU A 132 14.54 1.95 -8.43
N ARG A 133 14.26 1.98 -9.73
CA ARG A 133 14.81 3.03 -10.61
C ARG A 133 14.02 4.32 -10.40
N LEU A 134 14.65 5.31 -9.80
CA LEU A 134 14.11 6.66 -9.73
C LEU A 134 14.46 7.40 -11.04
N THR A 135 14.05 8.66 -11.16
CA THR A 135 14.30 9.40 -12.42
C THR A 135 15.79 9.69 -12.63
N ILE A 136 16.52 10.00 -11.55
CA ILE A 136 17.92 10.45 -11.63
C ILE A 136 18.89 9.39 -11.09
N GLU A 137 18.43 8.52 -10.18
CA GLU A 137 19.29 7.56 -9.49
C GLU A 137 18.54 6.26 -9.14
N ASP A 138 19.30 5.22 -8.79
CA ASP A 138 18.76 3.95 -8.33
C ASP A 138 18.77 3.87 -6.80
N LEU A 139 17.69 3.35 -6.21
CA LEU A 139 17.64 2.94 -4.81
C LEU A 139 17.90 1.43 -4.69
N ASP A 140 18.98 1.02 -4.03
CA ASP A 140 19.27 -0.39 -3.73
C ASP A 140 18.44 -0.84 -2.53
N LEU A 141 17.40 -1.63 -2.79
CA LEU A 141 16.43 -2.03 -1.76
C LEU A 141 17.04 -2.94 -0.68
N ARG A 142 18.17 -3.60 -0.94
CA ARG A 142 18.87 -4.37 0.09
C ARG A 142 19.67 -3.44 0.99
N ARG A 143 20.47 -2.54 0.42
CA ARG A 143 21.38 -1.69 1.19
C ARG A 143 20.65 -0.54 1.88
N GLU A 144 19.61 -0.02 1.24
CA GLU A 144 18.97 1.25 1.61
C GLU A 144 17.55 1.07 2.18
N ALA A 145 17.20 -0.15 2.60
CA ALA A 145 15.88 -0.46 3.20
C ALA A 145 15.49 0.44 4.39
N GLY A 146 16.46 1.06 5.06
CA GLY A 146 16.24 2.01 6.15
C GLY A 146 15.36 3.20 5.78
N ILE A 147 15.28 3.58 4.50
CA ILE A 147 14.41 4.66 4.00
C ILE A 147 12.93 4.43 4.35
N PHE A 148 12.51 3.15 4.42
CA PHE A 148 11.13 2.75 4.72
C PHE A 148 10.81 2.75 6.22
N LYS A 149 11.78 3.04 7.11
CA LYS A 149 11.58 3.04 8.56
C LYS A 149 10.45 3.96 9.00
N GLY A 150 9.54 3.48 9.85
CA GLY A 150 8.44 4.26 10.41
C GLY A 150 7.11 4.16 9.64
N LEU A 151 7.01 3.23 8.69
CA LEU A 151 5.79 2.94 7.93
C LEU A 151 4.94 1.85 8.62
N ASP A 152 5.02 1.78 9.95
CA ASP A 152 4.45 0.73 10.79
C ASP A 152 2.97 0.49 10.48
N GLY A 153 2.60 -0.77 10.22
CA GLY A 153 1.22 -1.19 9.96
C GLY A 153 0.66 -0.81 8.57
N LYS A 154 1.39 -0.04 7.76
CA LYS A 154 0.96 0.32 6.39
C LYS A 154 1.10 -0.88 5.45
N LEU A 155 0.36 -0.85 4.35
CA LEU A 155 0.53 -1.77 3.22
C LEU A 155 1.42 -1.10 2.18
N LEU A 156 2.53 -1.74 1.83
CA LEU A 156 3.42 -1.27 0.76
C LEU A 156 3.13 -2.07 -0.50
N ILE A 157 2.91 -1.40 -1.62
CA ILE A 157 2.61 -2.02 -2.92
C ILE A 157 3.68 -1.57 -3.90
N PHE A 158 4.43 -2.49 -4.48
CA PHE A 158 5.45 -2.23 -5.48
C PHE A 158 4.95 -2.71 -6.84
N SER A 159 4.38 -1.77 -7.60
CA SER A 159 4.18 -1.95 -9.03
C SER A 159 5.50 -1.67 -9.75
N ALA A 160 6.38 -2.66 -9.66
CA ALA A 160 7.70 -2.64 -10.25
C ALA A 160 8.16 -4.08 -10.52
N CYS A 161 8.69 -4.30 -11.73
CA CYS A 161 9.13 -5.60 -12.22
C CYS A 161 10.14 -6.27 -11.27
N ASP A 162 9.99 -7.57 -11.06
CA ASP A 162 10.91 -8.46 -10.34
C ASP A 162 11.18 -8.15 -8.85
N ILE A 163 10.75 -7.00 -8.31
CA ILE A 163 11.07 -6.61 -6.92
C ILE A 163 10.59 -7.65 -5.90
N GLY A 164 9.41 -8.24 -6.15
CA GLY A 164 8.83 -9.29 -5.32
C GLY A 164 9.62 -10.60 -5.30
N ALA A 165 10.46 -10.87 -6.31
CA ALA A 165 11.28 -12.08 -6.37
C ALA A 165 12.47 -12.04 -5.41
N ASP A 166 12.98 -10.83 -5.09
CA ASP A 166 14.08 -10.67 -4.14
C ASP A 166 13.57 -10.71 -2.70
N ARG A 167 13.35 -11.93 -2.22
CA ARG A 167 12.91 -12.19 -0.83
C ARG A 167 13.85 -11.61 0.22
N ALA A 168 15.14 -11.42 -0.09
CA ALA A 168 16.07 -10.81 0.87
C ALA A 168 15.81 -9.30 0.98
N ALA A 169 15.63 -8.60 -0.14
CA ALA A 169 15.21 -7.19 -0.13
C ALA A 169 13.85 -7.02 0.56
N MET A 170 12.86 -7.84 0.21
CA MET A 170 11.51 -7.74 0.80
C MET A 170 11.51 -7.96 2.32
N ARG A 171 12.29 -8.93 2.82
CA ARG A 171 12.46 -9.13 4.27
C ARG A 171 13.08 -7.91 4.94
N ARG A 172 14.14 -7.35 4.38
CA ARG A 172 14.78 -6.15 4.93
C ARG A 172 13.83 -4.95 4.94
N ILE A 173 13.07 -4.72 3.87
CA ILE A 173 12.06 -3.65 3.85
C ILE A 173 11.03 -3.89 4.95
N LEU A 174 10.51 -5.12 5.11
CA LEU A 174 9.57 -5.43 6.19
C LEU A 174 10.16 -5.17 7.57
N GLU A 175 11.39 -5.61 7.83
CA GLU A 175 12.10 -5.41 9.10
C GLU A 175 12.24 -3.92 9.46
N PHE A 176 12.70 -3.09 8.51
CA PHE A 176 12.88 -1.66 8.74
C PHE A 176 11.53 -0.92 8.82
N SER A 177 10.61 -1.23 7.91
CA SER A 177 9.33 -0.51 7.80
C SER A 177 8.32 -0.88 8.86
N ARG A 178 8.37 -2.12 9.37
CA ARG A 178 7.30 -2.74 10.16
C ARG A 178 5.92 -2.65 9.48
N ALA A 179 5.93 -2.62 8.15
CA ALA A 179 4.72 -2.64 7.35
C ALA A 179 3.92 -3.91 7.64
N ARG A 180 2.59 -3.82 7.53
CA ARG A 180 1.69 -4.97 7.70
C ARG A 180 1.94 -6.04 6.64
N ALA A 181 2.25 -5.61 5.43
CA ALA A 181 2.60 -6.46 4.31
C ALA A 181 3.29 -5.65 3.22
N ILE A 182 4.03 -6.35 2.38
CA ILE A 182 4.54 -5.84 1.10
C ILE A 182 3.89 -6.67 0.00
N ILE A 183 3.40 -6.02 -1.04
CA ILE A 183 2.90 -6.65 -2.26
C ILE A 183 3.82 -6.21 -3.39
N GLY A 184 4.28 -7.13 -4.23
CA GLY A 184 5.09 -6.78 -5.40
C GLY A 184 5.13 -7.89 -6.43
N TYR A 185 5.58 -7.55 -7.63
CA TYR A 185 5.69 -8.48 -8.76
C TYR A 185 6.99 -9.29 -8.71
N GLU A 186 6.91 -10.62 -8.85
CA GLU A 186 8.05 -11.54 -8.92
C GLU A 186 8.63 -11.66 -10.33
N LYS A 187 7.96 -11.11 -11.34
CA LYS A 187 8.45 -11.07 -12.72
C LYS A 187 8.19 -9.71 -13.36
N GLU A 188 8.74 -9.53 -14.55
CA GLU A 188 8.38 -8.46 -15.47
C GLU A 188 6.89 -8.50 -15.84
N ILE A 189 6.31 -7.31 -15.97
CA ILE A 189 4.88 -7.10 -16.16
C ILE A 189 4.65 -5.98 -17.19
N ASP A 190 3.74 -6.23 -18.13
CA ASP A 190 3.28 -5.23 -19.09
C ASP A 190 2.24 -4.30 -18.47
N ASP A 191 2.18 -3.04 -18.93
CA ASP A 191 1.26 -2.03 -18.38
C ASP A 191 -0.21 -2.44 -18.36
N PRO A 192 -0.79 -3.02 -19.44
CA PRO A 192 -2.21 -3.36 -19.40
C PRO A 192 -2.52 -4.38 -18.31
N TYR A 193 -1.57 -5.28 -18.03
CA TYR A 193 -1.73 -6.28 -16.98
C TYR A 193 -1.49 -5.69 -15.59
N SER A 194 -0.56 -4.73 -15.43
CA SER A 194 -0.39 -4.03 -14.15
C SER A 194 -1.64 -3.22 -13.80
N TYR A 195 -2.26 -2.53 -14.75
CA TYR A 195 -3.52 -1.81 -14.52
C TYR A 195 -4.64 -2.74 -14.06
N LEU A 196 -4.80 -3.88 -14.74
CA LEU A 196 -5.81 -4.86 -14.37
C LEU A 196 -5.54 -5.46 -12.97
N ALA A 197 -4.28 -5.84 -12.70
CA ALA A 197 -3.88 -6.40 -11.43
C ALA A 197 -4.11 -5.40 -10.28
N GLU A 198 -3.76 -4.14 -10.49
CA GLU A 198 -3.91 -3.07 -9.49
C GLU A 198 -5.36 -2.70 -9.25
N SER A 199 -6.21 -2.65 -10.28
CA SER A 199 -7.64 -2.44 -10.12
C SER A 199 -8.30 -3.58 -9.33
N LEU A 200 -7.98 -4.83 -9.65
CA LEU A 200 -8.47 -5.99 -8.89
C LEU A 200 -7.96 -5.97 -7.44
N LEU A 201 -6.70 -5.58 -7.25
CA LEU A 201 -6.09 -5.46 -5.93
C LEU A 201 -6.84 -4.44 -5.07
N TYR A 202 -7.04 -3.22 -5.58
CA TYR A 202 -7.71 -2.17 -4.83
C TYR A 202 -9.20 -2.44 -4.63
N GLY A 203 -9.91 -2.97 -5.64
CA GLY A 203 -11.30 -3.38 -5.47
C GLY A 203 -11.44 -4.38 -4.32
N LEU A 204 -10.62 -5.43 -4.28
CA LEU A 204 -10.62 -6.37 -3.16
C LEU A 204 -10.17 -5.74 -1.83
N ILE A 205 -9.27 -4.75 -1.82
CA ILE A 205 -8.86 -4.04 -0.60
C ILE A 205 -10.03 -3.28 0.01
N PHE A 206 -10.88 -2.64 -0.80
CA PHE A 206 -11.96 -1.78 -0.33
C PHE A 206 -13.30 -2.52 -0.17
N ASP A 207 -13.57 -3.51 -1.01
CA ASP A 207 -14.84 -4.25 -1.02
C ASP A 207 -14.85 -5.47 -0.10
N SER A 208 -13.71 -5.85 0.47
CA SER A 208 -13.59 -7.07 1.25
C SER A 208 -12.88 -6.88 2.59
N LYS A 209 -13.00 -7.90 3.46
CA LYS A 209 -12.28 -7.98 4.74
C LYS A 209 -11.13 -8.99 4.68
N LEU A 210 -10.64 -9.28 3.47
CA LEU A 210 -9.62 -10.29 3.24
C LEU A 210 -8.25 -9.81 3.70
N SER A 211 -7.40 -10.75 4.10
CA SER A 211 -6.00 -10.45 4.38
C SER A 211 -5.25 -10.09 3.10
N PRO A 212 -4.15 -9.31 3.15
CA PRO A 212 -3.34 -9.02 1.97
C PRO A 212 -2.92 -10.27 1.18
N ARG A 213 -2.62 -11.38 1.88
CA ARG A 213 -2.28 -12.66 1.25
C ARG A 213 -3.46 -13.24 0.45
N GLU A 214 -4.66 -13.22 1.02
CA GLU A 214 -5.84 -13.77 0.36
C GLU A 214 -6.29 -12.89 -0.81
N ILE A 215 -6.15 -11.56 -0.68
CA ILE A 215 -6.33 -10.62 -1.79
C ILE A 215 -5.38 -10.99 -2.93
N VAL A 216 -4.08 -11.08 -2.66
CA VAL A 216 -3.06 -11.46 -3.66
C VAL A 216 -3.38 -12.82 -4.31
N LYS A 217 -3.82 -13.80 -3.52
CA LYS A 217 -4.21 -15.12 -4.03
C LYS A 217 -5.40 -15.02 -5.01
N ARG A 218 -6.42 -14.22 -4.68
CA ARG A 218 -7.59 -14.01 -5.55
C ARG A 218 -7.25 -13.24 -6.81
N VAL A 219 -6.46 -12.17 -6.71
CA VAL A 219 -5.95 -11.42 -7.87
C VAL A 219 -5.18 -12.36 -8.80
N ARG A 220 -4.24 -13.15 -8.26
CA ARG A 220 -3.52 -14.16 -9.04
C ARG A 220 -4.47 -15.17 -9.68
N GLY A 221 -5.49 -15.64 -8.96
CA GLY A 221 -6.50 -16.56 -9.51
C GLY A 221 -7.24 -15.97 -10.70
N ALA A 222 -7.74 -14.75 -10.57
CA ALA A 222 -8.46 -14.03 -11.62
C ALA A 222 -7.57 -13.79 -12.85
N LEU A 223 -6.34 -13.33 -12.63
CA LEU A 223 -5.42 -13.02 -13.71
C LEU A 223 -4.99 -14.25 -14.54
N ARG A 224 -5.04 -15.48 -13.99
CA ARG A 224 -4.82 -16.72 -14.77
C ARG A 224 -5.83 -16.93 -15.88
N GLN A 225 -7.04 -16.41 -15.69
CA GLN A 225 -8.14 -16.58 -16.64
C GLN A 225 -8.01 -15.59 -17.81
N VAL A 226 -7.19 -14.55 -17.66
CA VAL A 226 -6.94 -13.54 -18.67
C VAL A 226 -5.80 -14.02 -19.57
N ARG A 227 -6.12 -14.53 -20.76
CA ARG A 227 -5.14 -14.91 -21.78
C ARG A 227 -4.56 -13.67 -22.48
N ILE A 228 -3.66 -12.96 -21.82
CA ILE A 228 -2.82 -11.98 -22.51
C ILE A 228 -1.70 -12.76 -23.21
N ARG A 229 -1.57 -12.59 -24.54
CA ARG A 229 -0.53 -13.27 -25.31
C ARG A 229 0.85 -12.81 -24.84
N ARG A 230 1.72 -13.79 -24.55
CA ARG A 230 3.11 -13.73 -24.08
C ARG A 230 3.28 -13.61 -22.56
N THR A 231 3.57 -14.79 -21.98
CA THR A 231 4.44 -14.99 -20.80
C THR A 231 4.07 -14.31 -19.49
N ILE A 232 2.83 -14.47 -19.03
CA ILE A 232 2.44 -14.05 -17.69
C ILE A 232 2.04 -15.29 -16.88
N SER A 233 2.76 -15.58 -15.80
CA SER A 233 2.40 -16.67 -14.89
C SER A 233 1.91 -16.06 -13.59
N ALA A 234 0.66 -16.30 -13.21
CA ALA A 234 0.09 -15.88 -11.94
C ALA A 234 0.70 -16.58 -10.68
N ARG A 235 2.01 -16.78 -10.66
CA ARG A 235 2.89 -16.93 -9.51
C ARG A 235 3.36 -15.57 -8.96
N GLU A 236 3.14 -14.48 -9.70
CA GLU A 236 3.92 -13.26 -9.62
C GLU A 236 3.58 -12.24 -8.53
N LEU A 237 2.45 -12.29 -7.84
CA LEU A 237 2.26 -11.43 -6.68
C LEU A 237 2.74 -12.15 -5.42
N HIS A 238 3.73 -11.55 -4.76
CA HIS A 238 4.27 -12.02 -3.49
C HIS A 238 3.81 -11.11 -2.35
N CYS A 239 3.34 -11.73 -1.27
CA CYS A 239 3.15 -11.09 0.02
C CYS A 239 3.86 -11.94 1.07
N PRO A 240 5.07 -11.57 1.52
CA PRO A 240 5.70 -12.26 2.64
C PRO A 240 4.82 -12.00 3.86
N LEU A 241 4.20 -13.04 4.39
CA LEU A 241 3.37 -12.94 5.58
C LEU A 241 4.17 -12.45 6.79
N VAL A 242 3.49 -11.70 7.66
CA VAL A 242 3.61 -11.90 9.11
C VAL A 242 2.21 -12.28 9.61
N SER A 243 2.09 -13.51 10.12
CA SER A 243 0.97 -13.89 10.98
C SER A 243 1.00 -13.03 12.23
N TYR A 244 -0.09 -12.34 12.52
CA TYR A 244 -0.38 -11.89 13.88
C TYR A 244 -1.66 -12.61 14.34
N PRO A 245 -1.69 -13.10 15.59
CA PRO A 245 -2.64 -14.11 16.04
C PRO A 245 -4.10 -13.63 15.99
N PRO A 246 -5.07 -14.57 16.02
CA PRO A 246 -6.49 -14.29 15.84
C PRO A 246 -7.13 -13.34 16.85
#